data_AF-A0A7Y3PA38-F1
#
_entry.id   AF-A0A7Y3PA38-F1
#
_cell.length_a   1.000
_cell.length_b   1.000
_cell.length_c   1.000
_cell.angle_alpha   90.00
_cell.angle_beta   90.00
_cell.angle_gamma   90.00
#
_symmetry.space_group_name_H-M   'P 1'
#
loop_
_entity.id
_entity.type
_entity.pdbx_description
1 polymer ?
#
loop_
_entity_poly.entity_id
_entity_poly.type
_entity_poly.pdbx_seq_one_letter_code
_entity_poly.pdbx_strand_id
1 'polypeptide(L)'
;MSEKTCPACRRENADDAAYCDQCGQHLSPPAVSAAAGAEDEAPSPDACPACGGRVQDRGDDGGVCLSCGLELVATPDEEEDGAENPVVRALSAAIIAKLRAGLPMEQAVADACRRVLRDDGPAPSSAAEPRPAHAAPGHACPVCGAAADAGQARCGECAVWFSARHAPGPCPRCGQTADGDRCDCGALLTVTAVAAALEPSVRFLCAACKQPYVTRPGKCPDCGSERFLDAGRLRASR
;
A
#
# COMPACT_ATOMS: atom_id res chain seq x y z
N MET A 1 41.57 7.96 -6.02
CA MET A 1 40.58 7.29 -5.13
C MET A 1 39.33 7.21 -5.96
N SER A 2 38.84 6.01 -6.22
CA SER A 2 37.83 5.71 -7.24
C SER A 2 36.49 5.53 -6.53
N GLU A 3 35.85 6.64 -6.18
CA GLU A 3 34.61 6.65 -5.40
C GLU A 3 33.52 5.75 -6.02
N LYS A 4 32.84 4.98 -5.16
CA LYS A 4 31.87 3.98 -5.57
C LYS A 4 30.45 4.49 -5.37
N THR A 5 29.70 4.60 -6.46
CA THR A 5 28.32 5.06 -6.42
C THR A 5 27.35 3.92 -6.15
N CYS A 6 26.46 4.09 -5.16
CA CYS A 6 25.40 3.13 -4.87
C CYS A 6 24.40 3.05 -6.03
N PRO A 7 24.09 1.86 -6.57
CA PRO A 7 23.15 1.72 -7.70
C PRO A 7 21.70 2.02 -7.31
N ALA A 8 21.34 1.88 -6.02
CA ALA A 8 19.98 2.11 -5.54
C ALA A 8 19.68 3.59 -5.29
N CYS A 9 20.53 4.27 -4.52
CA CYS A 9 20.28 5.66 -4.09
C CYS A 9 21.20 6.70 -4.75
N ARG A 10 22.14 6.26 -5.60
CA ARG A 10 23.12 7.10 -6.33
C ARG A 10 24.06 7.93 -5.44
N ARG A 11 24.24 7.55 -4.19
CA ARG A 11 25.17 8.23 -3.28
C ARG A 11 26.58 7.66 -3.39
N GLU A 12 27.57 8.51 -3.18
CA GLU A 12 28.99 8.15 -3.13
C GLU A 12 29.30 7.45 -1.81
N ASN A 13 30.13 6.41 -1.89
CA ASN A 13 30.61 5.64 -0.76
C ASN A 13 32.13 5.47 -0.89
N ALA A 14 32.78 5.18 0.25
CA ALA A 14 34.19 4.82 0.26
C ALA A 14 34.45 3.62 -0.68
N ASP A 15 35.60 3.61 -1.36
CA ASP A 15 36.00 2.56 -2.30
C ASP A 15 35.93 1.14 -1.71
N ASP A 16 36.20 1.00 -0.41
CA ASP A 16 36.24 -0.24 0.35
C ASP A 16 34.89 -0.61 1.02
N ALA A 17 33.86 0.22 0.86
CA ALA A 17 32.55 -0.04 1.43
C ALA A 17 31.87 -1.25 0.76
N ALA A 18 31.53 -2.26 1.56
CA ALA A 18 30.73 -3.40 1.12
C ALA A 18 29.24 -3.05 0.98
N TYR A 19 28.75 -2.12 1.80
CA TYR A 19 27.36 -1.69 1.86
C TYR A 19 27.26 -0.16 1.80
N CYS A 20 26.14 0.34 1.29
CA CYS A 20 25.83 1.76 1.31
C CYS A 20 25.51 2.21 2.73
N ASP A 21 26.23 3.21 3.23
CA ASP A 21 26.07 3.79 4.56
C ASP A 21 24.70 4.45 4.81
N GLN A 22 23.97 4.78 3.74
CA GLN A 22 22.66 5.44 3.84
C GLN A 22 21.46 4.53 3.65
N CYS A 23 21.54 3.57 2.71
CA CYS A 23 20.40 2.74 2.34
C CYS A 23 20.62 1.25 2.61
N GLY A 24 21.82 0.85 3.04
CA GLY A 24 22.15 -0.55 3.32
C GLY A 24 22.36 -1.44 2.08
N GLN A 25 22.18 -0.91 0.87
CA GLN A 25 22.36 -1.68 -0.36
C GLN A 25 23.80 -2.19 -0.51
N HIS A 26 23.98 -3.47 -0.82
CA HIS A 26 25.29 -4.05 -1.10
C HIS A 26 25.90 -3.44 -2.37
N LEU A 27 27.15 -2.97 -2.30
CA LEU A 27 27.78 -2.16 -3.34
C LEU A 27 28.58 -2.98 -4.37
N SER A 28 29.04 -4.18 -4.03
CA SER A 28 29.69 -5.09 -5.00
C SER A 28 28.74 -6.22 -5.39
N PRO A 29 28.53 -6.54 -6.68
CA PRO A 29 28.05 -7.89 -6.98
C PRO A 29 29.06 -8.89 -6.40
N PRO A 30 28.65 -10.00 -5.77
CA PRO A 30 29.60 -11.04 -5.38
C PRO A 30 30.35 -11.43 -6.65
N ALA A 31 31.67 -11.36 -6.62
CA ALA A 31 32.50 -11.84 -7.71
C ALA A 31 32.13 -13.30 -7.92
N VAL A 32 31.32 -13.56 -8.94
CA VAL A 32 31.18 -14.88 -9.54
C VAL A 32 32.60 -15.23 -9.98
N SER A 33 33.30 -15.94 -9.11
CA SER A 33 34.53 -16.61 -9.47
C SER A 33 34.17 -17.46 -10.67
N ALA A 34 34.67 -17.04 -11.82
CA ALA A 34 34.56 -17.73 -13.08
C ALA A 34 35.21 -19.11 -12.91
N ALA A 35 34.41 -20.08 -12.47
CA ALA A 35 34.63 -21.47 -12.80
C ALA A 35 33.97 -21.68 -14.16
N ALA A 36 34.82 -22.03 -15.12
CA ALA A 36 34.51 -22.24 -16.52
C ALA A 36 33.57 -23.43 -16.77
N GLY A 37 32.85 -23.35 -17.89
CA GLY A 37 31.92 -24.37 -18.45
C GLY A 37 30.52 -23.79 -18.51
N ALA A 38 30.03 -23.32 -19.67
CA ALA A 38 29.24 -24.12 -20.62
C ALA A 38 28.03 -24.73 -19.90
N GLU A 39 26.77 -24.41 -20.19
CA GLU A 39 26.09 -24.10 -21.44
C GLU A 39 24.63 -23.70 -21.09
N ASP A 40 23.84 -23.35 -22.10
CA ASP A 40 22.42 -22.97 -22.07
C ASP A 40 21.58 -23.81 -21.08
N GLU A 41 21.41 -23.34 -19.84
CA GLU A 41 20.62 -24.02 -18.82
C GLU A 41 19.70 -22.99 -18.16
N ALA A 42 18.40 -23.32 -18.11
CA ALA A 42 17.34 -22.49 -17.54
C ALA A 42 17.74 -21.93 -16.17
N PRO A 43 17.26 -20.72 -15.77
CA PRO A 43 17.58 -20.15 -14.47
C PRO A 43 17.29 -21.18 -13.38
N SER A 44 18.33 -21.65 -12.69
CA SER A 44 18.17 -22.62 -11.62
C SER A 44 17.20 -22.05 -10.58
N PRO A 45 16.23 -22.84 -10.10
CA PRO A 45 15.19 -22.38 -9.17
C PRO A 45 15.74 -21.83 -7.84
N ASP A 46 17.03 -22.04 -7.58
CA ASP A 46 17.74 -21.67 -6.34
C ASP A 46 18.32 -20.23 -6.33
N ALA A 47 18.01 -19.43 -7.35
CA ALA A 47 18.42 -18.03 -7.41
C ALA A 47 17.36 -17.10 -6.81
N CYS A 48 17.78 -16.22 -5.90
CA CYS A 48 16.90 -15.25 -5.28
C CYS A 48 16.31 -14.30 -6.34
N PRO A 49 14.99 -14.20 -6.49
CA PRO A 49 14.37 -13.38 -7.53
C PRO A 49 14.63 -11.87 -7.34
N ALA A 50 14.95 -11.44 -6.11
CA ALA A 50 15.18 -10.03 -5.80
C ALA A 50 16.60 -9.55 -6.16
N CYS A 51 17.61 -10.42 -6.09
CA CYS A 51 19.01 -9.99 -6.23
C CYS A 51 19.90 -10.94 -7.03
N GLY A 52 19.37 -12.07 -7.51
CA GLY A 52 20.12 -13.13 -8.20
C GLY A 52 21.11 -13.88 -7.30
N GLY A 53 21.15 -13.60 -6.00
CA GLY A 53 22.03 -14.26 -5.04
C GLY A 53 21.58 -15.68 -4.71
N ARG A 54 22.49 -16.51 -4.21
CA ARG A 54 22.19 -17.89 -3.80
C ARG A 54 21.20 -17.95 -2.64
N VAL A 55 20.24 -18.86 -2.73
CA VAL A 55 19.30 -19.21 -1.66
C VAL A 55 19.86 -20.41 -0.89
N GLN A 56 19.76 -20.35 0.44
CA GLN A 56 19.97 -21.50 1.31
C GLN A 56 18.61 -22.11 1.62
N ASP A 57 18.39 -23.35 1.18
CA ASP A 57 17.21 -24.12 1.54
C ASP A 57 17.17 -24.42 3.04
N ARG A 58 16.00 -24.27 3.64
CA ARG A 58 15.72 -24.62 5.04
C ARG A 58 14.83 -25.85 5.20
N GLY A 59 14.44 -26.50 4.11
CA GLY A 59 13.50 -27.63 4.11
C GLY A 59 12.30 -27.34 3.20
N ASP A 60 11.24 -28.15 3.37
CA ASP A 60 10.27 -28.45 2.31
C ASP A 60 9.56 -27.27 1.65
N ASP A 61 9.50 -26.07 2.24
CA ASP A 61 8.75 -24.94 1.67
C ASP A 61 9.42 -23.57 1.83
N GLY A 62 10.74 -23.51 2.04
CA GLY A 62 11.38 -22.19 2.16
C GLY A 62 12.89 -22.16 2.22
N GLY A 63 13.41 -20.97 1.90
CA GLY A 63 14.83 -20.69 1.90
C GLY A 63 15.15 -19.25 2.32
N VAL A 64 16.41 -18.96 2.58
CA VAL A 64 16.88 -17.60 2.86
C VAL A 64 17.96 -17.21 1.86
N CYS A 65 17.82 -16.05 1.23
CA CYS A 65 18.86 -15.53 0.36
C CYS A 65 20.10 -15.15 1.19
N LEU A 66 21.24 -15.77 0.91
CA LEU A 66 22.50 -15.51 1.60
C LEU A 66 23.08 -14.12 1.29
N SER A 67 22.61 -13.47 0.23
CA SER A 67 23.12 -12.16 -0.21
C SER A 67 22.30 -10.99 0.33
N CYS A 68 20.97 -11.07 0.33
CA CYS A 68 20.09 -9.99 0.79
C CYS A 68 19.29 -10.31 2.06
N GLY A 69 19.38 -11.54 2.58
CA GLY A 69 18.66 -11.97 3.79
C GLY A 69 17.15 -12.15 3.60
N LEU A 70 16.65 -12.08 2.36
CA LEU A 70 15.24 -12.27 2.07
C LEU A 70 14.83 -13.72 2.35
N GLU A 71 13.83 -13.92 3.20
CA GLU A 71 13.18 -15.21 3.37
C GLU A 71 12.22 -15.45 2.20
N LEU A 72 12.39 -16.59 1.54
CA LEU A 72 11.59 -17.06 0.42
C LEU A 72 10.71 -18.20 0.93
N VAL A 73 9.42 -18.11 0.66
CA VAL A 73 8.45 -19.16 0.96
C VAL A 73 8.01 -19.72 -0.38
N ALA A 74 8.04 -21.04 -0.54
CA ALA A 74 7.45 -21.69 -1.70
C ALA A 74 5.96 -21.31 -1.73
N THR A 75 5.50 -20.73 -2.84
CA THR A 75 4.06 -20.68 -3.07
C THR A 75 3.62 -22.13 -3.17
N PRO A 76 2.67 -22.60 -2.34
CA PRO A 76 2.17 -23.96 -2.48
C PRO A 76 1.76 -24.13 -3.94
N ASP A 77 2.29 -25.19 -4.59
CA ASP A 77 1.80 -25.61 -5.90
C ASP A 77 0.28 -25.64 -5.77
N GLU A 78 -0.41 -24.74 -6.49
CA GLU A 78 -1.86 -24.68 -6.49
C GLU A 78 -2.33 -25.97 -7.18
N GLU A 79 -2.44 -27.05 -6.41
CA GLU A 79 -3.15 -28.26 -6.82
C GLU A 79 -4.54 -27.79 -7.28
N GLU A 80 -4.78 -27.88 -8.59
CA GLU A 80 -6.05 -27.58 -9.25
C GLU A 80 -7.15 -28.52 -8.73
N ASP A 81 -7.59 -28.36 -7.48
CA ASP A 81 -8.87 -28.87 -7.04
C ASP A 81 -9.93 -27.84 -7.47
N GLY A 82 -10.36 -28.02 -8.73
CA GLY A 82 -11.26 -27.18 -9.49
C GLY A 82 -12.69 -27.11 -8.95
N ALA A 83 -12.86 -26.71 -7.69
CA ALA A 83 -14.09 -26.10 -7.23
C ALA A 83 -14.13 -24.66 -7.76
N GLU A 84 -14.48 -24.50 -9.04
CA GLU A 84 -14.74 -23.19 -9.66
C GLU A 84 -15.56 -22.34 -8.67
N ASN A 85 -14.95 -21.27 -8.18
CA ASN A 85 -15.58 -20.40 -7.19
C ASN A 85 -16.98 -20.00 -7.71
N PRO A 86 -18.07 -20.31 -6.97
CA PRO A 86 -19.42 -20.11 -7.45
C PRO A 86 -19.70 -18.65 -7.81
N VAL A 87 -18.99 -17.70 -7.18
CA VAL A 87 -19.05 -16.27 -7.49
C VAL A 87 -18.43 -15.98 -8.85
N VAL A 88 -17.27 -16.57 -9.16
CA VAL A 88 -16.59 -16.41 -10.46
C VAL A 88 -17.45 -16.99 -11.58
N ARG A 89 -18.06 -18.15 -11.35
CA ARG A 89 -19.00 -18.77 -12.31
C ARG A 89 -20.25 -17.91 -12.52
N ALA A 90 -20.85 -17.40 -11.45
CA ALA A 90 -22.01 -16.51 -11.52
C ALA A 90 -21.69 -15.19 -12.24
N LEU A 91 -20.52 -14.61 -11.96
CA LEU A 91 -20.04 -13.38 -12.59
C LEU A 91 -19.84 -13.57 -14.09
N SER A 92 -19.16 -14.64 -14.47
CA SER A 92 -18.89 -14.98 -15.88
C SER A 92 -20.19 -15.18 -16.66
N ALA A 93 -21.15 -15.92 -16.10
CA ALA A 93 -22.46 -16.12 -16.70
C ALA A 93 -23.24 -14.80 -16.88
N ALA A 94 -23.19 -13.90 -15.88
CA ALA A 94 -23.85 -12.60 -15.93
C ALA A 94 -23.24 -11.68 -17.01
N ILE A 95 -21.91 -11.65 -17.15
CA ILE A 95 -21.21 -10.88 -18.19
C ILE A 95 -21.64 -11.37 -19.59
N ILE A 96 -21.60 -12.68 -19.82
CA ILE A 96 -21.98 -13.29 -21.11
C ILE A 96 -23.42 -12.95 -21.47
N ALA A 97 -24.36 -13.02 -20.51
CA ALA A 97 -25.76 -12.67 -20.74
C ALA A 97 -25.93 -11.21 -21.19
N LYS A 98 -25.17 -10.28 -20.62
CA LYS A 98 -25.25 -8.85 -20.94
C LYS A 98 -24.61 -8.51 -22.29
N LEU A 99 -23.49 -9.16 -22.61
CA LEU A 99 -22.88 -9.05 -23.93
C LEU A 99 -23.82 -9.53 -25.04
N ARG A 100 -24.53 -10.66 -24.82
CA ARG A 100 -25.55 -11.16 -25.75
C ARG A 100 -26.74 -10.22 -25.91
N ALA A 101 -27.03 -9.40 -24.90
CA ALA A 101 -28.05 -8.35 -24.97
C ALA A 101 -27.56 -7.07 -25.68
N GLY A 102 -26.33 -7.06 -26.22
CA GLY A 102 -25.78 -5.94 -26.98
C GLY A 102 -25.14 -4.84 -26.14
N LEU A 103 -24.92 -5.07 -24.84
CA LEU A 103 -24.20 -4.10 -24.02
C LEU A 103 -22.70 -4.10 -24.38
N PRO A 104 -22.04 -2.93 -24.38
CA PRO A 104 -20.59 -2.87 -24.49
C PRO A 104 -19.94 -3.55 -23.28
N MET A 105 -18.76 -4.16 -23.48
CA MET A 105 -18.09 -5.01 -22.50
C MET A 105 -17.91 -4.34 -21.13
N GLU A 106 -17.52 -3.07 -21.11
CA GLU A 106 -17.35 -2.29 -19.88
C GLU A 106 -18.66 -2.16 -19.08
N GLN A 107 -19.78 -1.89 -19.75
CA GLN A 107 -21.09 -1.83 -19.10
C GLN A 107 -21.57 -3.22 -18.67
N ALA A 108 -21.31 -4.27 -19.47
CA ALA A 108 -21.66 -5.64 -19.12
C ALA A 108 -20.94 -6.10 -17.83
N VAL A 109 -19.64 -5.79 -17.69
CA VAL A 109 -18.86 -6.10 -16.49
C VAL A 109 -19.35 -5.28 -15.29
N ALA A 110 -19.54 -3.98 -15.44
CA ALA A 110 -20.00 -3.12 -14.34
C ALA A 110 -21.41 -3.50 -13.84
N ASP A 111 -22.29 -3.96 -14.72
CA ASP A 111 -23.62 -4.44 -14.35
C ASP A 111 -23.57 -5.83 -13.69
N ALA A 112 -22.77 -6.76 -14.24
CA ALA A 112 -22.57 -8.09 -13.68
C ALA A 112 -21.95 -8.04 -12.28
N CYS A 113 -20.93 -7.20 -12.05
CA CYS A 113 -20.35 -6.98 -10.73
C CYS A 113 -21.37 -6.41 -9.74
N ARG A 114 -22.18 -5.41 -10.16
CA ARG A 114 -23.22 -4.86 -9.29
C ARG A 114 -24.27 -5.88 -8.89
N ARG A 115 -24.59 -6.83 -9.78
CA ARG A 115 -25.56 -7.88 -9.49
C ARG A 115 -24.98 -8.96 -8.57
N VAL A 116 -23.82 -9.52 -8.93
CA VAL A 116 -23.24 -10.67 -8.24
C VAL A 116 -22.63 -10.29 -6.89
N LEU A 117 -22.10 -9.08 -6.74
CA LEU A 117 -21.42 -8.64 -5.52
C LEU A 117 -22.32 -7.87 -4.53
N ARG A 118 -23.59 -7.56 -4.88
CA ARG A 118 -24.52 -6.84 -3.98
C ARG A 118 -25.65 -7.70 -3.40
N ASP A 119 -25.71 -8.99 -3.72
CA ASP A 119 -26.77 -9.90 -3.26
C ASP A 119 -26.53 -10.47 -1.84
N ASP A 120 -26.29 -9.58 -0.86
CA ASP A 120 -26.33 -9.90 0.58
C ASP A 120 -27.20 -8.88 1.36
N GLY A 121 -28.25 -8.35 0.74
CA GLY A 121 -29.24 -7.55 1.47
C GLY A 121 -30.53 -7.30 0.69
N PRO A 122 -31.72 -7.53 1.28
CA PRO A 122 -32.98 -7.22 0.62
C PRO A 122 -33.04 -5.73 0.27
N ALA A 123 -33.53 -5.44 -0.94
CA ALA A 123 -33.68 -4.10 -1.48
C ALA A 123 -34.39 -3.15 -0.49
N PRO A 124 -33.84 -1.95 -0.19
CA PRO A 124 -34.59 -0.97 0.57
C PRO A 124 -35.82 -0.57 -0.24
N SER A 125 -36.98 -0.85 0.33
CA SER A 125 -38.28 -0.46 -0.20
C SER A 125 -38.30 1.06 -0.38
N SER A 126 -38.74 1.47 -1.56
CA SER A 126 -38.85 2.87 -2.00
C SER A 126 -39.84 3.63 -1.13
N ALA A 127 -39.36 4.18 -0.01
CA ALA A 127 -39.98 5.31 0.67
C ALA A 127 -39.27 6.56 0.15
N ALA A 128 -40.06 7.49 -0.40
CA ALA A 128 -39.58 8.76 -0.95
C ALA A 128 -38.52 9.40 -0.05
N GLU A 129 -37.29 9.51 -0.56
CA GLU A 129 -36.27 10.34 0.05
C GLU A 129 -36.79 11.79 0.14
N PRO A 130 -36.72 12.45 1.31
CA PRO A 130 -36.83 13.90 1.34
C PRO A 130 -35.71 14.45 0.46
N ARG A 131 -36.05 15.28 -0.54
CA ARG A 131 -35.07 16.04 -1.33
C ARG A 131 -34.01 16.57 -0.35
N PRO A 132 -32.72 16.21 -0.49
CA PRO A 132 -31.70 16.75 0.39
C PRO A 132 -31.74 18.26 0.21
N ALA A 133 -32.13 18.95 1.28
CA ALA A 133 -31.97 20.39 1.39
C ALA A 133 -30.51 20.66 1.03
N HIS A 134 -30.29 21.55 0.06
CA HIS A 134 -29.00 21.99 -0.43
C HIS A 134 -27.91 21.78 0.62
N ALA A 135 -27.11 20.71 0.44
CA ALA A 135 -26.05 20.37 1.37
C ALA A 135 -25.19 21.63 1.54
N ALA A 136 -25.04 22.06 2.79
CA ALA A 136 -24.16 23.17 3.12
C ALA A 136 -22.80 22.93 2.44
N PRO A 137 -22.12 23.98 1.93
CA PRO A 137 -20.87 23.81 1.19
C PRO A 137 -19.93 22.93 2.01
N GLY A 138 -19.52 21.80 1.41
CA GLY A 138 -18.56 20.89 2.02
C GLY A 138 -17.30 21.65 2.43
N HIS A 139 -16.68 21.23 3.52
CA HIS A 139 -15.41 21.80 3.97
C HIS A 139 -14.27 21.00 3.34
N ALA A 140 -13.14 21.66 3.08
CA ALA A 140 -11.94 20.93 2.68
C ALA A 140 -11.32 20.25 3.91
N CYS A 141 -10.86 19.01 3.75
CA CYS A 141 -10.07 18.32 4.75
C CYS A 141 -8.84 19.17 5.11
N PRO A 142 -8.63 19.55 6.38
CA PRO A 142 -7.48 20.38 6.77
C PRO A 142 -6.13 19.66 6.56
N VAL A 143 -6.18 18.34 6.36
CA VAL A 143 -5.00 17.49 6.22
C VAL A 143 -4.58 17.34 4.76
N CYS A 144 -5.48 16.86 3.89
CA CYS A 144 -5.15 16.62 2.47
C CYS A 144 -5.78 17.61 1.49
N GLY A 145 -6.69 18.48 1.94
CA GLY A 145 -7.40 19.43 1.08
C GLY A 145 -8.53 18.83 0.24
N ALA A 146 -8.78 17.51 0.34
CA ALA A 146 -9.90 16.86 -0.34
C ALA A 146 -11.24 17.43 0.16
N ALA A 147 -12.24 17.51 -0.73
CA ALA A 147 -13.60 17.87 -0.34
C ALA A 147 -14.13 16.83 0.67
N ALA A 148 -14.71 17.31 1.76
CA ALA A 148 -15.40 16.51 2.75
C ALA A 148 -16.87 16.94 2.82
N ASP A 149 -17.76 15.95 2.86
CA ASP A 149 -19.18 16.19 3.02
C ASP A 149 -19.46 16.73 4.43
N ALA A 150 -20.46 17.61 4.54
CA ALA A 150 -20.90 18.10 5.83
C ALA A 150 -21.33 16.93 6.73
N GLY A 151 -20.69 16.79 7.90
CA GLY A 151 -20.97 15.71 8.85
C GLY A 151 -20.14 14.43 8.65
N GLN A 152 -19.27 14.35 7.65
CA GLN A 152 -18.33 13.25 7.54
C GLN A 152 -17.37 13.27 8.73
N ALA A 153 -17.26 12.18 9.50
CA ALA A 153 -16.38 12.11 10.67
C ALA A 153 -14.90 11.86 10.29
N ARG A 154 -14.68 11.33 9.07
CA ARG A 154 -13.37 10.90 8.57
C ARG A 154 -13.21 11.31 7.11
N CYS A 155 -12.03 11.78 6.73
CA CYS A 155 -11.73 12.08 5.33
C CYS A 155 -11.70 10.79 4.48
N GLY A 156 -12.44 10.77 3.36
CA GLY A 156 -12.46 9.65 2.43
C GLY A 156 -11.11 9.36 1.75
N GLU A 157 -10.27 10.38 1.55
CA GLU A 157 -8.96 10.20 0.91
C GLU A 157 -7.86 9.81 1.89
N CYS A 158 -7.63 10.62 2.94
CA CYS A 158 -6.48 10.43 3.84
C CYS A 158 -6.83 9.69 5.14
N ALA A 159 -8.07 9.24 5.29
CA ALA A 159 -8.57 8.48 6.43
C ALA A 159 -8.39 9.12 7.81
N VAL A 160 -8.05 10.42 7.88
CA VAL A 160 -7.93 11.13 9.15
C VAL A 160 -9.31 11.45 9.72
N TRP A 161 -9.47 11.29 11.02
CA TRP A 161 -10.68 11.70 11.72
C TRP A 161 -10.64 13.19 12.06
N PHE A 162 -11.71 13.90 11.74
CA PHE A 162 -11.84 15.34 12.03
C PHE A 162 -12.18 15.58 13.51
N SER A 163 -12.84 14.61 14.15
CA SER A 163 -13.26 14.68 15.55
C SER A 163 -12.20 14.09 16.48
N ALA A 164 -11.97 14.73 17.63
CA ALA A 164 -11.10 14.21 18.70
C ALA A 164 -11.67 12.95 19.39
N ARG A 165 -12.95 12.65 19.20
CA ARG A 165 -13.57 11.39 19.62
C ARG A 165 -13.99 10.64 18.37
N HIS A 166 -13.28 9.57 18.07
CA HIS A 166 -13.72 8.57 17.10
C HIS A 166 -14.15 7.32 17.86
N ALA A 167 -15.13 6.60 17.32
CA ALA A 167 -15.39 5.25 17.78
C ALA A 167 -14.15 4.38 17.50
N PRO A 168 -13.88 3.34 18.30
CA PRO A 168 -12.82 2.40 18.03
C PRO A 168 -12.88 1.92 16.58
N GLY A 169 -11.76 1.97 15.87
CA GLY A 169 -11.74 1.67 14.44
C GLY A 169 -10.39 1.14 13.96
N PRO A 170 -10.36 0.49 12.79
CA PRO A 170 -9.15 -0.12 12.27
C PRO A 170 -8.12 0.95 11.88
N CYS A 171 -6.90 0.79 12.38
CA CYS A 171 -5.77 1.63 12.06
C CYS A 171 -5.40 1.47 10.58
N PRO A 172 -5.26 2.57 9.80
CA PRO A 172 -4.93 2.48 8.38
C PRO A 172 -3.51 1.95 8.12
N ARG A 173 -2.65 1.90 9.15
CA ARG A 173 -1.29 1.37 9.04
C ARG A 173 -1.21 -0.14 9.26
N CYS A 174 -1.84 -0.66 10.33
CA CYS A 174 -1.67 -2.04 10.76
C CYS A 174 -2.97 -2.85 10.85
N GLY A 175 -4.13 -2.24 10.57
CA GLY A 175 -5.45 -2.88 10.65
C GLY A 175 -5.99 -3.06 12.06
N GLN A 176 -5.17 -2.92 13.11
CA GLN A 176 -5.58 -3.10 14.50
C GLN A 176 -6.62 -2.05 14.92
N THR A 177 -7.60 -2.46 15.72
CA THR A 177 -8.56 -1.54 16.32
C THR A 177 -7.84 -0.62 17.30
N ALA A 178 -7.93 0.68 17.06
CA ALA A 178 -7.42 1.69 17.97
C ALA A 178 -8.60 2.46 18.57
N ASP A 179 -8.52 2.74 19.86
CA ASP A 179 -9.42 3.61 20.59
C ASP A 179 -8.62 4.81 21.11
N GLY A 180 -8.74 5.94 20.43
CA GLY A 180 -8.02 7.17 20.75
C GLY A 180 -7.05 7.63 19.67
N ASP A 181 -6.43 8.80 19.89
CA ASP A 181 -5.78 9.55 18.81
C ASP A 181 -4.53 8.90 18.20
N ARG A 182 -4.04 7.81 18.81
CA ARG A 182 -2.83 7.09 18.40
C ARG A 182 -3.05 5.60 18.49
N CYS A 183 -2.60 4.87 17.48
CA CYS A 183 -2.53 3.41 17.49
C CYS A 183 -1.21 2.94 18.13
N ASP A 184 -1.18 1.73 18.69
CA ASP A 184 0.02 1.09 19.25
C ASP A 184 1.17 0.95 18.24
N CYS A 185 0.86 0.86 16.94
CA CYS A 185 1.86 0.89 15.87
C CYS A 185 2.46 2.30 15.61
N GLY A 186 2.12 3.27 16.46
CA GLY A 186 2.57 4.66 16.41
C GLY A 186 1.82 5.55 15.43
N ALA A 187 0.82 5.06 14.70
CA ALA A 187 0.07 5.86 13.72
C ALA A 187 -0.83 6.89 14.42
N LEU A 188 -0.86 8.11 13.91
CA LEU A 188 -1.71 9.20 14.40
C LEU A 188 -3.04 9.20 13.63
N LEU A 189 -4.16 9.18 14.35
CA LEU A 189 -5.48 8.90 13.76
C LEU A 189 -6.39 10.13 13.66
N THR A 190 -6.15 11.16 14.46
CA THR A 190 -6.93 12.41 14.45
C THR A 190 -6.11 13.60 14.00
N VAL A 191 -6.80 14.62 13.47
CA VAL A 191 -6.17 15.91 13.12
C VAL A 191 -5.47 16.51 14.33
N THR A 192 -6.06 16.40 15.52
CA THR A 192 -5.50 16.93 16.77
C THR A 192 -4.17 16.29 17.12
N ALA A 193 -4.04 14.96 17.04
CA ALA A 193 -2.77 14.29 17.33
C ALA A 193 -1.72 14.50 16.23
N VAL A 194 -2.11 14.50 14.95
CA VAL A 194 -1.22 14.88 13.86
C VAL A 194 -0.67 16.29 14.08
N ALA A 195 -1.55 17.22 14.41
CA ALA A 195 -1.17 18.57 14.73
C ALA A 195 -0.19 18.59 15.91
N ALA A 196 -0.55 18.01 17.06
CA ALA A 196 0.27 18.04 18.28
C ALA A 196 1.68 17.45 18.09
N ALA A 197 1.83 16.45 17.22
CA ALA A 197 3.11 15.81 16.93
C ALA A 197 3.99 16.56 15.91
N LEU A 198 3.50 17.64 15.28
CA LEU A 198 4.26 18.41 14.30
C LEU A 198 5.30 19.32 14.97
N GLU A 199 6.52 18.81 15.17
CA GLU A 199 7.67 19.66 15.50
C GLU A 199 7.93 20.70 14.39
N PRO A 200 8.51 21.89 14.69
CA PRO A 200 8.73 22.95 13.71
C PRO A 200 9.55 22.53 12.48
N SER A 201 10.46 21.57 12.67
CA SER A 201 11.34 20.99 11.66
C SER A 201 10.59 20.10 10.65
N VAL A 202 9.44 19.53 11.02
CA VAL A 202 8.65 18.68 10.13
C VAL A 202 8.06 19.52 9.01
N ARG A 203 8.26 19.10 7.76
CA ARG A 203 7.73 19.77 6.56
C ARG A 203 6.68 18.94 5.85
N PHE A 204 6.77 17.62 5.96
CA PHE A 204 5.89 16.68 5.28
C PHE A 204 5.39 15.60 6.24
N LEU A 205 4.21 15.08 5.99
CA LEU A 205 3.66 13.90 6.64
C LEU A 205 3.24 12.89 5.57
N CYS A 206 3.53 11.61 5.75
CA CYS A 206 2.98 10.60 4.83
C CYS A 206 1.44 10.59 4.93
N ALA A 207 0.74 10.66 3.80
CA ALA A 207 -0.72 10.68 3.79
C ALA A 207 -1.35 9.34 4.22
N ALA A 208 -0.61 8.23 4.15
CA ALA A 208 -1.07 6.91 4.60
C ALA A 208 -0.79 6.70 6.09
N CYS A 209 0.49 6.53 6.46
CA CYS A 209 0.89 6.18 7.82
C CYS A 209 1.12 7.37 8.78
N LYS A 210 1.00 8.61 8.28
CA LYS A 210 1.18 9.86 9.06
C LYS A 210 2.56 10.02 9.70
N GLN A 211 3.59 9.35 9.18
CA GLN A 211 4.98 9.54 9.61
C GLN A 211 5.50 10.94 9.20
N PRO A 212 6.18 11.66 10.09
CA PRO A 212 6.72 12.99 9.82
C PRO A 212 8.07 12.93 9.09
N TYR A 213 8.31 13.89 8.19
CA TYR A 213 9.56 14.04 7.45
C TYR A 213 9.97 15.51 7.31
N VAL A 214 11.28 15.76 7.35
CA VAL A 214 11.87 17.10 7.15
C VAL A 214 12.00 17.42 5.66
N THR A 215 12.29 16.42 4.84
CA THR A 215 12.34 16.50 3.37
C THR A 215 11.26 15.62 2.77
N ARG A 216 10.84 15.88 1.52
CA ARG A 216 9.85 15.05 0.84
C ARG A 216 10.57 13.88 0.14
N PRO A 217 10.47 12.64 0.65
CA PRO A 217 10.98 11.51 -0.10
C PRO A 217 10.05 11.22 -1.29
N GLY A 218 10.56 10.54 -2.32
CA GLY A 218 9.72 10.10 -3.44
C GLY A 218 8.65 9.09 -3.01
N LYS A 219 9.00 8.22 -2.06
CA LYS A 219 8.13 7.22 -1.42
C LYS A 219 8.35 7.22 0.08
N CYS A 220 7.29 6.92 0.83
CA CYS A 220 7.38 6.77 2.28
C CYS A 220 8.20 5.51 2.62
N PRO A 221 9.32 5.62 3.36
CA PRO A 221 10.12 4.45 3.73
C PRO A 221 9.35 3.45 4.60
N ASP A 222 8.36 3.92 5.36
CA ASP A 222 7.59 3.08 6.28
C ASP A 222 6.44 2.31 5.63
N CYS A 223 5.85 2.82 4.54
CA CYS A 223 4.64 2.22 3.94
C CYS A 223 4.57 2.28 2.42
N GLY A 224 5.61 2.77 1.74
CA GLY A 224 5.69 2.85 0.28
C GLY A 224 4.82 3.93 -0.38
N SER A 225 3.93 4.60 0.36
CA SER A 225 3.04 5.64 -0.19
C SER A 225 3.81 6.81 -0.80
N GLU A 226 3.40 7.23 -1.99
CA GLU A 226 3.91 8.42 -2.71
C GLU A 226 3.16 9.71 -2.31
N ARG A 227 2.07 9.58 -1.55
CA ARG A 227 1.25 10.72 -1.12
C ARG A 227 1.80 11.30 0.18
N PHE A 228 2.11 12.60 0.15
CA PHE A 228 2.58 13.39 1.27
C PHE A 228 1.71 14.63 1.47
N LEU A 229 1.54 15.00 2.73
CA LEU A 229 0.79 16.15 3.20
C LEU A 229 1.79 17.23 3.61
N ASP A 230 1.47 18.48 3.30
CA ASP A 230 2.31 19.62 3.68
C ASP A 230 2.01 20.03 5.13
N ALA A 231 3.03 19.98 5.99
CA ALA A 231 2.89 20.33 7.40
C ALA A 231 2.61 21.83 7.62
N GLY A 232 3.03 22.69 6.69
CA GLY A 232 2.72 24.13 6.72
C GLY A 232 1.23 24.40 6.54
N ARG A 233 0.57 23.66 5.63
CA ARG A 233 -0.90 23.73 5.46
C ARG A 233 -1.64 23.28 6.72
N LEU A 234 -1.20 22.17 7.32
CA LEU A 234 -1.78 21.65 8.56
C LEU A 234 -1.65 22.65 9.72
N ARG A 235 -0.51 23.33 9.84
CA ARG A 235 -0.31 24.37 10.86
C ARG A 235 -1.19 25.59 10.61
N ALA A 236 -1.40 25.98 9.36
CA ALA A 236 -2.24 27.12 8.99
C ALA A 236 -3.75 26.87 9.22
N SER A 237 -4.15 25.61 9.39
CA SER A 237 -5.54 25.22 9.68
C SER A 237 -5.90 25.15 11.18
N ARG A 238 -4.93 25.43 12.07
CA ARG A 238 -5.17 25.57 13.52
C ARG A 238 -5.66 26.98 13.85
#